data_AF-A0A3P9PCA6-F1
#
_entry.id   AF-A0A3P9PCA6-F1
#
_cell.length_a   1.000
_cell.length_b   1.000
_cell.length_c   1.000
_cell.angle_alpha   90.00
_cell.angle_beta   90.00
_cell.angle_gamma   90.00
#
_symmetry.space_group_name_H-M   'P 1'
#
loop_
_entity.id
_entity.type
_entity.pdbx_description
1 polymer ?
#
loop_
_entity_poly.entity_id
_entity_poly.type
_entity_poly.pdbx_seq_one_letter_code
_entity_poly.pdbx_strand_id
1 'polypeptide(L)'
;MIKVRKTTNNTRKYSWTRKSHHLKTPQRPRPVRTVMTRSQCTSAAGFFNGLPAEVFHMILDQMSVVDISVFSMVSKELTSCIVNYISSQAWRNKTIIQSFHNPTLLEQRSTLEHYRHLGLLFKRCTLLLPTKDRLKFIFSKFSQIPCFMLEQCLAPDCTGFSRYGVFLQTLIAGWDELECHRVFGFLCEQTNLLLKTEALLTTKPGLKRYQELQLRLFCRKVLLDPCQNQPDGQFWLVQLLKPWPLVSQAHLLFILFGPLLHEGVLGWEDLVDRGLPHSALWDLAKCILMLSGTLQVKGWSTDSVLSILEELIVIPQPWYLENVARLLVLCGSSLCYTFLASKALNGRLDEISRIIIHIILVCEKDGYHMSWAVKLVQQICKVFSSAPERFTFIQHLENMFSEVTREFYESSVAGNNFEDRETFQTFCILLDSSARFHTKLLHMFLK
;
A
#
# COMPACT_ATOMS: atom_id res chain seq x y z
N MET A 1 4.97 -23.87 57.02
CA MET A 1 5.95 -24.80 57.61
C MET A 1 6.00 -26.03 56.73
N ILE A 2 7.18 -26.34 56.16
CA ILE A 2 7.53 -27.51 55.30
C ILE A 2 6.86 -27.55 53.90
N LYS A 3 7.49 -27.97 52.78
CA LYS A 3 8.81 -27.77 52.12
C LYS A 3 8.70 -28.55 50.79
N VAL A 4 9.29 -28.02 49.70
CA VAL A 4 9.69 -28.75 48.45
C VAL A 4 8.50 -29.12 47.52
N ARG A 5 8.46 -28.93 46.19
CA ARG A 5 9.45 -28.84 45.09
C ARG A 5 8.81 -28.01 43.96
N LYS A 6 9.50 -27.01 43.39
CA LYS A 6 9.13 -26.39 42.10
C LYS A 6 10.33 -26.46 41.16
N THR A 7 10.14 -27.17 40.05
CA THR A 7 11.04 -27.25 38.90
C THR A 7 10.75 -26.06 37.97
N THR A 8 11.74 -25.20 37.77
CA THR A 8 11.70 -24.13 36.77
C THR A 8 12.97 -24.23 35.91
N ASN A 9 12.81 -24.71 34.68
CA ASN A 9 13.82 -24.56 33.63
C ASN A 9 13.56 -23.23 32.93
N ASN A 10 14.50 -22.29 33.08
CA ASN A 10 14.46 -21.02 32.39
C ASN A 10 15.83 -20.72 31.76
N THR A 11 15.76 -20.39 30.47
CA THR A 11 16.61 -19.44 29.73
C THR A 11 18.14 -19.60 29.74
N ARG A 12 18.66 -20.12 28.62
CA ARG A 12 20.02 -19.87 28.12
C ARG A 12 20.19 -18.38 27.80
N LYS A 13 20.92 -17.66 28.65
CA LYS A 13 21.60 -16.39 28.33
C LYS A 13 23.10 -16.68 28.28
N TYR A 14 23.71 -16.61 27.10
CA TYR A 14 25.17 -16.59 26.99
C TYR A 14 25.66 -15.17 27.27
N SER A 15 26.32 -15.02 28.42
CA SER A 15 27.11 -13.85 28.80
C SER A 15 28.56 -14.09 28.39
N TRP A 16 29.18 -13.11 27.74
CA TRP A 16 30.60 -13.13 27.41
C TRP A 16 31.39 -12.44 28.52
N THR A 17 32.18 -13.23 29.25
CA THR A 17 33.07 -12.77 30.32
C THR A 17 34.44 -12.34 29.78
N ARG A 18 34.86 -11.15 30.21
CA ARG A 18 36.24 -10.62 30.23
C ARG A 18 37.18 -11.46 31.11
N LYS A 19 38.46 -11.56 30.70
CA LYS A 19 39.73 -11.40 31.47
C LYS A 19 40.91 -11.60 30.49
N SER A 20 41.56 -10.52 30.01
CA SER A 20 42.85 -9.92 30.45
C SER A 20 44.00 -10.93 30.64
N HIS A 21 44.90 -11.04 29.66
CA HIS A 21 46.21 -10.36 29.55
C HIS A 21 47.39 -11.20 30.10
N HIS A 22 48.28 -11.61 29.19
CA HIS A 22 49.73 -11.53 29.43
C HIS A 22 50.46 -11.18 28.13
N LEU A 23 51.43 -10.29 28.30
CA LEU A 23 52.23 -9.52 27.34
C LEU A 23 52.98 -10.36 26.29
N LYS A 24 52.98 -9.88 25.04
CA LYS A 24 54.17 -9.89 24.16
C LYS A 24 54.27 -8.55 23.41
N THR A 25 55.46 -7.97 23.48
CA THR A 25 55.89 -6.66 22.97
C THR A 25 55.85 -6.57 21.43
N PRO A 26 55.78 -5.34 20.86
CA PRO A 26 55.27 -5.11 19.50
C PRO A 26 56.36 -5.20 18.42
N GLN A 27 56.14 -6.02 17.41
CA GLN A 27 56.85 -5.88 16.14
C GLN A 27 56.18 -4.76 15.33
N ARG A 28 56.96 -3.72 15.02
CA ARG A 28 56.58 -2.58 14.18
C ARG A 28 56.03 -3.06 12.83
N PRO A 29 54.82 -2.64 12.41
CA PRO A 29 54.42 -2.75 11.01
C PRO A 29 55.30 -1.81 10.18
N ARG A 30 55.96 -2.36 9.15
CA ARG A 30 56.64 -1.57 8.13
C ARG A 30 55.62 -0.60 7.50
N PRO A 31 55.97 0.67 7.24
CA PRO A 31 55.08 1.56 6.50
C PRO A 31 54.88 0.98 5.11
N VAL A 32 53.63 0.80 4.70
CA VAL A 32 53.29 0.60 3.30
C VAL A 32 53.81 1.82 2.55
N ARG A 33 54.69 1.60 1.57
CA ARG A 33 55.18 2.66 0.68
C ARG A 33 54.00 3.27 -0.05
N THR A 34 53.52 4.41 0.42
CA THR A 34 52.75 5.33 -0.40
C THR A 34 53.71 5.85 -1.47
N VAL A 35 53.45 5.51 -2.73
CA VAL A 35 54.10 6.17 -3.86
C VAL A 35 53.64 7.62 -3.84
N MET A 36 54.45 8.48 -3.22
CA MET A 36 54.28 9.92 -3.28
C MET A 36 54.79 10.41 -4.63
N THR A 37 53.87 10.70 -5.54
CA THR A 37 54.16 11.57 -6.69
C THR A 37 54.38 12.98 -6.15
N ARG A 38 55.60 13.50 -6.35
CA ARG A 38 56.00 14.89 -6.05
C ARG A 38 55.19 15.87 -6.92
N SER A 39 53.96 16.20 -6.54
CA SER A 39 53.27 17.46 -6.92
C SER A 39 51.95 17.72 -6.18
N GLN A 40 51.66 17.13 -5.01
CA GLN A 40 50.44 17.46 -4.27
C GLN A 40 50.68 18.60 -3.26
N CYS A 41 50.94 19.79 -3.80
CA CYS A 41 50.96 21.04 -3.04
C CYS A 41 50.24 22.15 -3.83
N THR A 42 49.01 21.89 -4.27
CA THR A 42 48.10 22.92 -4.81
C THR A 42 46.64 22.47 -4.66
N SER A 43 45.95 23.05 -3.66
CA SER A 43 44.50 23.04 -3.38
C SER A 43 43.75 21.70 -3.42
N ALA A 44 43.00 21.40 -2.36
CA ALA A 44 42.16 20.20 -2.23
C ALA A 44 41.04 20.04 -3.29
N ALA A 45 40.91 20.96 -4.27
CA ALA A 45 39.87 20.93 -5.29
C ALA A 45 40.35 20.86 -6.75
N GLY A 46 41.61 20.51 -7.00
CA GLY A 46 42.11 20.24 -8.36
C GLY A 46 42.05 21.45 -9.30
N PHE A 47 42.27 21.22 -10.60
CA PHE A 47 42.38 22.29 -11.62
C PHE A 47 41.09 23.11 -11.84
N PHE A 48 39.94 22.66 -11.31
CA PHE A 48 38.64 23.34 -11.47
C PHE A 48 38.50 24.62 -10.64
N ASN A 49 39.27 24.77 -9.55
CA ASN A 49 39.28 26.00 -8.75
C ASN A 49 39.75 27.24 -9.52
N GLY A 50 40.51 27.05 -10.60
CA GLY A 50 40.97 28.15 -11.45
C GLY A 50 39.94 28.61 -12.48
N LEU A 51 38.82 27.90 -12.65
CA LEU A 51 37.80 28.25 -13.62
C LEU A 51 36.76 29.21 -13.01
N PRO A 52 36.31 30.24 -13.75
CA PRO A 52 35.12 31.00 -13.40
C PRO A 52 33.90 30.08 -13.29
N ALA A 53 32.97 30.40 -12.39
CA ALA A 53 31.78 29.58 -12.14
C ALA A 53 30.92 29.42 -13.40
N GLU A 54 30.90 30.44 -14.26
CA GLU A 54 30.19 30.45 -15.54
C GLU A 54 30.75 29.41 -16.50
N VAL A 55 32.08 29.32 -16.62
CA VAL A 55 32.75 28.33 -17.49
C VAL A 55 32.48 26.93 -16.95
N PHE A 56 32.50 26.75 -15.63
CA PHE A 56 32.15 25.48 -15.03
C PHE A 56 30.69 25.08 -15.31
N HIS A 57 29.74 26.03 -15.22
CA HIS A 57 28.35 25.80 -15.58
C HIS A 57 28.18 25.45 -17.07
N MET A 58 28.95 26.08 -17.97
CA MET A 58 28.96 25.73 -19.40
C MET A 58 29.43 24.29 -19.65
N ILE A 59 30.41 23.80 -18.87
CA ILE A 59 30.84 22.39 -18.92
C ILE A 59 29.70 21.49 -18.46
N LEU A 60 29.07 21.80 -17.32
CA LEU A 60 27.92 21.03 -16.81
C LEU A 60 26.75 21.03 -17.79
N ASP A 61 26.54 22.11 -18.54
CA ASP A 61 25.49 22.22 -19.55
C ASP A 61 25.64 21.24 -20.73
N GLN A 62 26.85 20.71 -20.97
CA GLN A 62 27.13 19.70 -22.00
C GLN A 62 26.98 18.26 -21.49
N MET A 63 26.80 18.09 -20.18
CA MET A 63 26.73 16.78 -19.53
C MET A 63 25.28 16.32 -19.38
N SER A 64 25.05 15.01 -19.42
CA SER A 64 23.75 14.45 -19.07
C SER A 64 23.48 14.56 -17.56
N VAL A 65 22.22 14.47 -17.14
CA VAL A 65 21.83 14.43 -15.71
C VAL A 65 22.55 13.29 -14.97
N VAL A 66 22.75 12.14 -15.66
CA VAL A 66 23.46 10.98 -15.11
C VAL A 66 24.93 11.29 -14.92
N ASP A 67 25.57 11.94 -15.89
CA ASP A 67 26.99 12.28 -15.79
C ASP A 67 27.23 13.32 -14.70
N ILE A 68 26.37 14.35 -14.59
CA ILE A 68 26.41 15.32 -13.49
C ILE A 68 26.23 14.61 -12.15
N SER A 69 25.30 13.64 -12.09
CA SER A 69 25.05 12.82 -10.91
C SER A 69 26.30 12.04 -10.47
N VAL A 70 26.99 11.39 -11.39
CA VAL A 70 28.27 10.69 -11.11
C VAL A 70 29.36 11.68 -10.73
N PHE A 71 29.47 12.80 -11.44
CA PHE A 71 30.47 13.83 -11.19
C PHE A 71 30.33 14.49 -9.81
N SER A 72 29.09 14.57 -9.29
CA SER A 72 28.82 15.05 -7.93
C SER A 72 29.43 14.20 -6.81
N MET A 73 29.90 12.99 -7.11
CA MET A 73 30.52 12.09 -6.15
C MET A 73 32.05 12.21 -6.08
N VAL A 74 32.68 13.07 -6.90
CA VAL A 74 34.14 13.15 -7.02
C VAL A 74 34.80 13.87 -5.83
N SER A 75 34.28 15.02 -5.42
CA SER A 75 34.77 15.75 -4.23
C SER A 75 33.67 16.63 -3.63
N LYS A 76 33.82 17.00 -2.35
CA LYS A 76 32.87 17.86 -1.63
C LYS A 76 32.73 19.25 -2.28
N GLU A 77 33.83 19.79 -2.79
CA GLU A 77 33.88 21.09 -3.47
C GLU A 77 33.11 21.03 -4.79
N LEU A 78 33.33 19.98 -5.59
CA LEU A 78 32.57 19.76 -6.82
C LEU A 78 31.08 19.55 -6.54
N THR A 79 30.74 18.78 -5.50
CA THR A 79 29.36 18.66 -5.04
C THR A 79 28.75 20.02 -4.74
N SER A 80 29.47 20.90 -4.03
CA SER A 80 29.00 22.25 -3.71
C SER A 80 28.76 23.11 -4.97
N CYS A 81 29.67 23.07 -5.94
CA CYS A 81 29.49 23.75 -7.22
C CYS A 81 28.28 23.22 -7.98
N ILE A 82 28.08 21.89 -8.01
CA ILE A 82 26.92 21.27 -8.65
C ILE A 82 25.61 21.65 -7.93
N VAL A 83 25.59 21.67 -6.59
CA VAL A 83 24.43 22.10 -5.81
C VAL A 83 24.05 23.56 -6.11
N ASN A 84 25.04 24.43 -6.31
CA ASN A 84 24.82 25.81 -6.73
C ASN A 84 24.28 25.88 -8.17
N TYR A 85 24.85 25.10 -9.09
CA TYR A 85 24.40 25.03 -10.48
C TYR A 85 22.95 24.55 -10.61
N ILE A 86 22.58 23.43 -9.97
CA ILE A 86 21.20 22.92 -9.99
C ILE A 86 20.21 23.83 -9.22
N SER A 87 20.74 24.76 -8.42
CA SER A 87 19.93 25.79 -7.78
C SER A 87 19.62 26.98 -8.67
N SER A 88 20.34 27.13 -9.79
CA SER A 88 20.12 28.22 -10.74
C SER A 88 18.78 28.07 -11.48
N GLN A 89 18.17 29.20 -11.80
CA GLN A 89 16.94 29.21 -12.59
C GLN A 89 17.18 28.70 -14.02
N ALA A 90 18.37 28.95 -14.58
CA ALA A 90 18.76 28.48 -15.90
C ALA A 90 18.73 26.95 -15.98
N TRP A 91 19.36 26.26 -15.02
CA TRP A 91 19.34 24.80 -14.96
C TRP A 91 17.92 24.27 -14.81
N ARG A 92 17.13 24.88 -13.94
CA ARG A 92 15.75 24.46 -13.70
C ARG A 92 14.89 24.55 -14.96
N ASN A 93 14.94 25.67 -15.66
CA ASN A 93 14.18 25.88 -16.90
C ASN A 93 14.59 24.90 -18.00
N LYS A 94 15.88 24.54 -18.07
CA LYS A 94 16.42 23.60 -19.07
C LYS A 94 16.12 22.14 -18.72
N THR A 95 16.23 21.76 -17.46
CA THR A 95 16.35 20.35 -17.04
C THR A 95 15.09 19.79 -16.41
N ILE A 96 14.24 20.60 -15.77
CA ILE A 96 13.00 20.11 -15.17
C ILE A 96 11.90 20.08 -16.23
N ILE A 97 11.66 18.91 -16.80
CA ILE A 97 10.65 18.67 -17.84
C ILE A 97 9.25 18.73 -17.20
N GLN A 98 8.43 19.71 -17.61
CA GLN A 98 7.08 19.92 -17.06
C GLN A 98 5.95 19.53 -18.03
N SER A 99 6.27 18.85 -19.13
CA SER A 99 5.30 18.33 -20.10
C SER A 99 4.60 17.06 -19.57
N PHE A 100 3.67 17.24 -18.64
CA PHE A 100 2.96 16.13 -17.97
C PHE A 100 1.58 15.81 -18.55
N HIS A 101 1.04 16.70 -19.37
CA HIS A 101 -0.33 16.65 -19.89
C HIS A 101 -0.32 16.14 -21.32
N ASN A 102 -1.21 15.17 -21.61
CA ASN A 102 -1.33 14.51 -22.91
C ASN A 102 0.00 14.04 -23.56
N PRO A 103 0.95 13.44 -22.81
CA PRO A 103 2.20 12.97 -23.40
C PRO A 103 1.97 11.74 -24.28
N THR A 104 2.67 11.68 -25.41
CA THR A 104 2.74 10.46 -26.23
C THR A 104 3.37 9.30 -25.44
N LEU A 105 3.09 8.05 -25.82
CA LEU A 105 3.65 6.88 -25.11
C LEU A 105 5.18 6.90 -25.00
N LEU A 106 5.85 7.41 -26.05
CA LEU A 106 7.30 7.56 -26.07
C LEU A 106 7.78 8.63 -25.08
N GLU A 107 7.11 9.78 -25.05
CA GLU A 107 7.38 10.87 -24.10
C GLU A 107 7.13 10.45 -22.66
N GLN A 108 6.13 9.61 -22.42
CA GLN A 108 5.86 9.06 -21.09
C GLN A 108 7.02 8.25 -20.56
N ARG A 109 7.60 7.36 -21.40
CA ARG A 109 8.74 6.52 -21.00
C ARG A 109 10.00 7.35 -20.80
N SER A 110 10.32 8.26 -21.72
CA SER A 110 11.51 9.10 -21.63
C SER A 110 11.46 10.04 -20.42
N THR A 111 10.30 10.66 -20.17
CA THR A 111 10.12 11.56 -19.02
C THR A 111 10.21 10.79 -17.70
N LEU A 112 9.65 9.58 -17.62
CA LEU A 112 9.74 8.76 -16.41
C LEU A 112 11.21 8.38 -16.09
N GLU A 113 11.98 7.99 -17.10
CA GLU A 113 13.42 7.72 -16.95
C GLU A 113 14.19 8.98 -16.51
N HIS A 114 13.86 10.13 -17.09
CA HIS A 114 14.46 11.41 -16.71
C HIS A 114 14.25 11.73 -15.23
N TYR A 115 13.05 11.50 -14.69
CA TYR A 115 12.77 11.71 -13.28
C TYR A 115 13.48 10.70 -12.36
N ARG A 116 13.75 9.48 -12.84
CA ARG A 116 14.63 8.53 -12.15
C ARG A 116 16.06 9.07 -12.09
N HIS A 117 16.60 9.59 -13.19
CA HIS A 117 17.93 10.21 -13.22
C HIS A 117 18.03 11.44 -12.30
N LEU A 118 17.00 12.29 -12.27
CA LEU A 118 16.91 13.38 -11.30
C LEU A 118 16.96 12.87 -9.86
N GLY A 119 16.23 11.79 -9.54
CA GLY A 119 16.26 11.16 -8.23
C GLY A 119 17.68 10.75 -7.82
N LEU A 120 18.44 10.15 -8.73
CA LEU A 120 19.84 9.78 -8.51
C LEU A 120 20.76 10.99 -8.32
N LEU A 121 20.59 12.05 -9.13
CA LEU A 121 21.34 13.29 -8.99
C LEU A 121 21.14 13.89 -7.60
N PHE A 122 19.90 14.14 -7.20
CA PHE A 122 19.59 14.71 -5.89
C PHE A 122 20.02 13.80 -4.74
N LYS A 123 19.91 12.47 -4.89
CA LYS A 123 20.40 11.52 -3.89
C LYS A 123 21.89 11.69 -3.63
N ARG A 124 22.70 11.72 -4.68
CA ARG A 124 24.17 11.77 -4.60
C ARG A 124 24.69 13.14 -4.21
N CYS A 125 24.19 14.21 -4.82
CA CYS A 125 24.69 15.56 -4.54
C CYS A 125 24.30 16.07 -3.14
N THR A 126 23.30 15.46 -2.50
CA THR A 126 22.88 15.80 -1.13
C THR A 126 23.32 14.77 -0.09
N LEU A 127 24.09 13.74 -0.47
CA LEU A 127 24.43 12.61 0.40
C LEU A 127 25.10 13.02 1.73
N LEU A 128 25.89 14.11 1.71
CA LEU A 128 26.61 14.60 2.87
C LEU A 128 25.79 15.53 3.78
N LEU A 129 24.56 15.88 3.38
CA LEU A 129 23.68 16.75 4.16
C LEU A 129 22.84 15.92 5.15
N PRO A 130 22.48 16.46 6.33
CA PRO A 130 21.49 15.84 7.19
C PRO A 130 20.14 15.64 6.47
N THR A 131 19.42 14.56 6.76
CA THR A 131 18.14 14.21 6.09
C THR A 131 17.17 15.38 6.00
N LYS A 132 17.05 16.19 7.07
CA LYS A 132 16.17 17.36 7.11
C LYS A 132 16.56 18.41 6.06
N ASP A 133 17.84 18.69 5.91
CA ASP A 133 18.34 19.70 4.97
C ASP A 133 18.29 19.18 3.53
N ARG A 134 18.53 17.87 3.33
CA ARG A 134 18.30 17.19 2.04
C ARG A 134 16.87 17.39 1.56
N LEU A 135 15.90 17.09 2.43
CA LEU A 135 14.48 17.20 2.10
C LEU A 135 14.07 18.66 1.86
N LYS A 136 14.47 19.60 2.74
CA LYS A 136 14.22 21.04 2.51
C LYS A 136 14.73 21.51 1.16
N PHE A 137 15.96 21.17 0.82
CA PHE A 137 16.58 21.54 -0.44
C PHE A 137 15.79 20.98 -1.62
N ILE A 138 15.52 19.67 -1.63
CA ILE A 138 14.86 18.96 -2.72
C ILE A 138 13.44 19.49 -2.92
N PHE A 139 12.64 19.52 -1.87
CA PHE A 139 11.24 19.94 -1.95
C PHE A 139 11.10 21.40 -2.39
N SER A 140 12.03 22.28 -2.01
CA SER A 140 12.03 23.67 -2.48
C SER A 140 12.14 23.81 -4.02
N LYS A 141 12.73 22.83 -4.71
CA LYS A 141 12.84 22.83 -6.18
C LYS A 141 11.55 22.37 -6.87
N PHE A 142 10.80 21.51 -6.21
CA PHE A 142 9.61 20.86 -6.77
C PHE A 142 8.28 21.48 -6.31
N SER A 143 8.27 22.23 -5.19
CA SER A 143 7.07 22.88 -4.65
C SER A 143 6.42 23.90 -5.59
N GLN A 144 7.19 24.39 -6.57
CA GLN A 144 6.73 25.33 -7.58
C GLN A 144 6.17 24.65 -8.84
N ILE A 145 6.08 23.31 -8.87
CA ILE A 145 5.50 22.55 -9.98
C ILE A 145 4.06 22.18 -9.61
N PRO A 146 3.04 22.82 -10.21
CA PRO A 146 1.64 22.58 -9.82
C PRO A 146 1.21 21.12 -9.96
N CYS A 147 1.78 20.41 -10.93
CA CYS A 147 1.48 18.99 -11.21
C CYS A 147 1.95 18.03 -10.11
N PHE A 148 2.79 18.49 -9.17
CA PHE A 148 3.26 17.69 -8.03
C PHE A 148 2.52 18.03 -6.74
N MET A 149 1.64 19.03 -6.77
CA MET A 149 0.92 19.54 -5.61
C MET A 149 -0.56 19.16 -5.69
N LEU A 150 -1.11 18.70 -4.57
CA LEU A 150 -2.52 18.32 -4.48
C LEU A 150 -3.45 19.46 -4.88
N GLU A 151 -4.36 19.20 -5.82
CA GLU A 151 -5.42 20.11 -6.30
C GLU A 151 -4.92 21.36 -7.03
N GLN A 152 -3.62 21.50 -7.31
CA GLN A 152 -3.07 22.65 -8.03
C GLN A 152 -3.01 22.46 -9.55
N CYS A 153 -3.18 21.22 -10.03
CA CYS A 153 -3.28 20.91 -11.46
C CYS A 153 -4.67 20.36 -11.78
N LEU A 154 -5.36 21.02 -12.71
CA LEU A 154 -6.72 20.67 -13.15
C LEU A 154 -6.75 19.83 -14.43
N ALA A 155 -5.59 19.53 -15.01
CA ALA A 155 -5.53 18.81 -16.27
C ALA A 155 -5.95 17.34 -16.07
N PRO A 156 -6.92 16.83 -16.85
CA PRO A 156 -7.25 15.41 -16.83
C PRO A 156 -6.03 14.60 -17.28
N ASP A 157 -5.90 13.37 -16.77
CA ASP A 157 -4.82 12.43 -17.09
C ASP A 157 -3.40 12.99 -16.87
N CYS A 158 -3.25 14.00 -16.00
CA CYS A 158 -1.96 14.54 -15.65
C CYS A 158 -1.07 13.44 -15.06
N THR A 159 0.12 13.28 -15.65
CA THR A 159 1.03 12.23 -15.22
C THR A 159 2.01 12.70 -14.14
N GLY A 160 1.91 13.94 -13.67
CA GLY A 160 2.86 14.59 -12.74
C GLY A 160 3.16 13.76 -11.49
N PHE A 161 2.12 13.30 -10.77
CA PHE A 161 2.32 12.49 -9.56
C PHE A 161 3.11 11.20 -9.81
N SER A 162 2.96 10.57 -10.97
CA SER A 162 3.71 9.35 -11.29
C SER A 162 5.22 9.65 -11.45
N ARG A 163 5.55 10.82 -12.00
CA ARG A 163 6.95 11.25 -12.24
C ARG A 163 7.57 11.66 -10.92
N TYR A 164 6.80 12.35 -10.09
CA TYR A 164 7.21 12.68 -8.74
C TYR A 164 7.42 11.44 -7.86
N GLY A 165 6.54 10.44 -7.95
CA GLY A 165 6.69 9.17 -7.23
C GLY A 165 7.94 8.39 -7.63
N VAL A 166 8.23 8.28 -8.93
CA VAL A 166 9.47 7.62 -9.41
C VAL A 166 10.72 8.37 -8.95
N PHE A 167 10.70 9.70 -9.01
CA PHE A 167 11.77 10.54 -8.47
C PHE A 167 11.99 10.27 -6.97
N LEU A 168 10.91 10.32 -6.19
CA LEU A 168 10.95 10.17 -4.74
C LEU A 168 11.43 8.76 -4.35
N GLN A 169 10.88 7.71 -4.96
CA GLN A 169 11.31 6.33 -4.73
C GLN A 169 12.81 6.16 -5.00
N THR A 170 13.31 6.74 -6.10
CA THR A 170 14.72 6.65 -6.46
C THR A 170 15.62 7.40 -5.46
N LEU A 171 15.16 8.57 -5.00
CA LEU A 171 15.85 9.38 -4.01
C LEU A 171 16.02 8.64 -2.67
N ILE A 172 14.93 8.03 -2.19
CA ILE A 172 14.85 7.39 -0.87
C ILE A 172 15.26 5.91 -0.88
N ALA A 173 15.57 5.34 -2.05
CA ALA A 173 15.99 3.95 -2.15
C ALA A 173 17.18 3.67 -1.21
N GLY A 174 17.02 2.71 -0.29
CA GLY A 174 18.05 2.34 0.70
C GLY A 174 18.15 3.26 1.91
N TRP A 175 17.21 4.20 2.10
CA TRP A 175 17.07 4.95 3.35
C TRP A 175 16.44 4.06 4.43
N ASP A 176 16.73 4.38 5.70
CA ASP A 176 16.12 3.65 6.82
C ASP A 176 14.68 4.11 7.11
N GLU A 177 13.98 3.35 7.96
CA GLU A 177 12.59 3.61 8.31
C GLU A 177 12.38 4.99 8.98
N LEU A 178 13.33 5.47 9.80
CA LEU A 178 13.21 6.76 10.49
C LEU A 178 13.36 7.92 9.49
N GLU A 179 14.23 7.77 8.50
CA GLU A 179 14.36 8.73 7.42
C GLU A 179 13.10 8.74 6.53
N CYS A 180 12.51 7.58 6.23
CA CYS A 180 11.24 7.48 5.50
C CYS A 180 10.07 8.12 6.26
N HIS A 181 10.03 8.04 7.60
CA HIS A 181 9.06 8.81 8.40
C HIS A 181 9.24 10.32 8.24
N ARG A 182 10.48 10.81 8.15
CA ARG A 182 10.74 12.24 7.88
C ARG A 182 10.25 12.63 6.49
N VAL A 183 10.46 11.79 5.49
CA VAL A 183 9.93 12.00 4.12
C VAL A 183 8.42 12.15 4.16
N PHE A 184 7.72 11.25 4.86
CA PHE A 184 6.26 11.35 5.03
C PHE A 184 5.84 12.67 5.67
N GLY A 185 6.48 13.07 6.77
CA GLY A 185 6.22 14.35 7.43
C GLY A 185 6.39 15.56 6.50
N PHE A 186 7.47 15.60 5.72
CA PHE A 186 7.71 16.66 4.74
C PHE A 186 6.65 16.69 3.63
N LEU A 187 6.20 15.54 3.13
CA LEU A 187 5.12 15.47 2.15
C LEU A 187 3.82 16.02 2.73
N CYS A 188 3.47 15.61 3.96
CA CYS A 188 2.28 16.08 4.65
C CYS A 188 2.28 17.61 4.82
N GLU A 189 3.41 18.18 5.25
CA GLU A 189 3.57 19.62 5.43
C GLU A 189 3.46 20.37 4.09
N GLN A 190 4.09 19.88 3.04
CA GLN A 190 4.13 20.59 1.75
C GLN A 190 2.80 20.53 1.01
N THR A 191 2.08 19.41 1.07
CA THR A 191 0.82 19.25 0.32
C THR A 191 -0.43 19.48 1.17
N ASN A 192 -0.28 19.76 2.47
CA ASN A 192 -1.36 19.76 3.45
C ASN A 192 -2.15 18.45 3.44
N LEU A 193 -1.47 17.32 3.21
CA LEU A 193 -2.10 16.01 2.97
C LEU A 193 -3.11 15.64 4.06
N LEU A 194 -2.72 15.78 5.33
CA LEU A 194 -3.55 15.38 6.46
C LEU A 194 -4.82 16.25 6.53
N LEU A 195 -4.70 17.57 6.47
CA LEU A 195 -5.86 18.48 6.50
C LEU A 195 -6.82 18.23 5.34
N LYS A 196 -6.31 18.01 4.13
CA LYS A 196 -7.15 17.69 2.95
C LYS A 196 -7.83 16.33 3.09
N THR A 197 -7.13 15.36 3.66
CA THR A 197 -7.69 14.02 3.95
C THR A 197 -8.79 14.11 5.01
N GLU A 198 -8.56 14.82 6.11
CA GLU A 198 -9.57 15.05 7.16
C GLU A 198 -10.85 15.69 6.59
N ALA A 199 -10.70 16.70 5.72
CA ALA A 199 -11.82 17.38 5.07
C ALA A 199 -12.62 16.48 4.11
N LEU A 200 -12.05 15.36 3.67
CA LEU A 200 -12.75 14.32 2.89
C LEU A 200 -13.41 13.30 3.82
N LEU A 201 -12.68 12.82 4.82
CA LEU A 201 -13.14 11.78 5.74
C LEU A 201 -14.28 12.23 6.65
N THR A 202 -14.42 13.53 6.89
CA THR A 202 -15.55 14.14 7.64
C THR A 202 -16.77 14.41 6.77
N THR A 203 -16.64 14.37 5.44
CA THR A 203 -17.79 14.52 4.52
C THR A 203 -18.39 13.18 4.15
N LYS A 204 -19.67 13.19 3.76
CA LYS A 204 -20.33 11.98 3.24
C LYS A 204 -19.57 11.46 2.01
N PRO A 205 -19.26 10.15 1.93
CA PRO A 205 -18.56 9.57 0.79
C PRO A 205 -19.24 9.89 -0.54
N GLY A 206 -18.46 10.20 -1.57
CA GLY A 206 -18.94 10.46 -2.92
C GLY A 206 -19.42 11.89 -3.20
N LEU A 207 -19.43 12.78 -2.19
CA LEU A 207 -19.78 14.20 -2.39
C LEU A 207 -18.64 15.01 -3.03
N LYS A 208 -17.39 14.73 -2.65
CA LYS A 208 -16.21 15.48 -3.10
C LYS A 208 -15.38 14.67 -4.10
N ARG A 209 -16.04 14.21 -5.17
CA ARG A 209 -15.49 13.24 -6.15
C ARG A 209 -14.12 13.63 -6.70
N TYR A 210 -13.94 14.91 -7.06
CA TYR A 210 -12.67 15.41 -7.57
C TYR A 210 -11.55 15.33 -6.53
N GLN A 211 -11.80 15.78 -5.30
CA GLN A 211 -10.82 15.74 -4.22
C GLN A 211 -10.49 14.31 -3.78
N GLU A 212 -11.48 13.41 -3.75
CA GLU A 212 -11.28 11.98 -3.51
C GLU A 212 -10.33 11.37 -4.55
N LEU A 213 -10.56 11.66 -5.84
CA LEU A 213 -9.69 11.21 -6.93
C LEU A 213 -8.29 11.82 -6.82
N GLN A 214 -8.17 13.12 -6.53
CA GLN A 214 -6.87 13.77 -6.36
C GLN A 214 -6.06 13.17 -5.20
N LEU A 215 -6.72 12.92 -4.06
CA LEU A 215 -6.09 12.25 -2.92
C LEU A 215 -5.63 10.84 -3.29
N ARG A 216 -6.50 10.06 -3.95
CA ARG A 216 -6.18 8.72 -4.46
C ARG A 216 -4.95 8.76 -5.36
N LEU A 217 -4.96 9.61 -6.39
CA LEU A 217 -3.89 9.70 -7.37
C LEU A 217 -2.57 10.12 -6.73
N PHE A 218 -2.58 11.10 -5.82
CA PHE A 218 -1.38 11.51 -5.11
C PHE A 218 -0.81 10.36 -4.26
N CYS A 219 -1.61 9.80 -3.35
CA CYS A 219 -1.14 8.73 -2.46
C CYS A 219 -0.71 7.48 -3.24
N ARG A 220 -1.50 7.06 -4.24
CA ARG A 220 -1.18 5.91 -5.08
C ARG A 220 0.07 6.17 -5.92
N LYS A 221 0.13 7.25 -6.70
CA LYS A 221 1.22 7.45 -7.66
C LYS A 221 2.51 7.94 -7.03
N VAL A 222 2.46 8.64 -5.88
CA VAL A 222 3.67 9.15 -5.20
C VAL A 222 4.23 8.15 -4.19
N LEU A 223 3.37 7.45 -3.43
CA LEU A 223 3.80 6.62 -2.30
C LEU A 223 3.61 5.11 -2.53
N LEU A 224 2.43 4.68 -3.00
CA LEU A 224 2.05 3.25 -2.96
C LEU A 224 2.44 2.47 -4.22
N ASP A 225 2.07 2.94 -5.40
CA ASP A 225 2.31 2.28 -6.70
C ASP A 225 3.81 2.15 -7.05
N PRO A 226 4.69 3.11 -6.74
CA PRO A 226 6.13 2.91 -6.94
C PRO A 226 6.65 1.76 -6.07
N CYS A 227 6.11 1.59 -4.87
CA CYS A 227 6.54 0.63 -3.85
C CYS A 227 5.90 -0.77 -4.05
N GLN A 228 6.01 -1.35 -5.25
CA GLN A 228 5.44 -2.68 -5.55
C GLN A 228 6.07 -3.83 -4.75
N ASN A 229 7.18 -3.58 -4.06
CA ASN A 229 7.77 -4.54 -3.12
C ASN A 229 7.03 -4.49 -1.77
N GLN A 230 6.67 -5.68 -1.27
CA GLN A 230 5.81 -5.86 -0.09
C GLN A 230 6.21 -5.10 1.19
N PRO A 231 7.49 -4.91 1.59
CA PRO A 231 7.78 -4.18 2.82
C PRO A 231 7.53 -2.66 2.69
N ASP A 232 7.86 -2.06 1.55
CA ASP A 232 7.79 -0.61 1.37
C ASP A 232 6.34 -0.14 1.21
N GLY A 233 5.53 -0.85 0.43
CA GLY A 233 4.11 -0.53 0.23
C GLY A 233 3.31 -0.59 1.54
N GLN A 234 3.57 -1.59 2.38
CA GLN A 234 2.93 -1.72 3.69
C GLN A 234 3.30 -0.56 4.61
N PHE A 235 4.57 -0.14 4.64
CA PHE A 235 5.02 1.01 5.42
C PHE A 235 4.22 2.27 5.08
N TRP A 236 4.18 2.66 3.80
CA TRP A 236 3.49 3.89 3.38
C TRP A 236 1.99 3.84 3.65
N LEU A 237 1.36 2.69 3.43
CA LEU A 237 -0.05 2.53 3.72
C LEU A 237 -0.35 2.70 5.22
N VAL A 238 0.47 2.09 6.10
CA VAL A 238 0.32 2.27 7.54
C VAL A 238 0.53 3.73 7.94
N GLN A 239 1.51 4.44 7.36
CA GLN A 239 1.69 5.89 7.64
C GLN A 239 0.46 6.72 7.22
N LEU A 240 -0.19 6.37 6.12
CA LEU A 240 -1.41 7.04 5.66
C LEU A 240 -2.61 6.78 6.57
N LEU A 241 -2.75 5.56 7.11
CA LEU A 241 -3.90 5.14 7.91
C LEU A 241 -3.77 5.52 9.40
N LYS A 242 -2.58 5.38 9.99
CA LYS A 242 -2.31 5.54 11.43
C LYS A 242 -2.83 6.84 12.07
N PRO A 243 -2.86 8.00 11.39
CA PRO A 243 -3.38 9.24 11.99
C PRO A 243 -4.89 9.23 12.27
N TRP A 244 -5.63 8.28 11.69
CA TRP A 244 -7.10 8.31 11.66
C TRP A 244 -7.74 7.27 12.59
N PRO A 245 -8.96 7.51 13.11
CA PRO A 245 -9.74 6.47 13.78
C PRO A 245 -10.20 5.38 12.80
N LEU A 246 -10.61 4.21 13.31
CA LEU A 246 -10.92 3.02 12.49
C LEU A 246 -11.90 3.27 11.33
N VAL A 247 -13.02 3.94 11.58
CA VAL A 247 -14.02 4.30 10.56
C VAL A 247 -13.40 5.12 9.42
N SER A 248 -12.58 6.10 9.80
CA SER A 248 -11.87 6.98 8.86
C SER A 248 -10.74 6.24 8.13
N GLN A 249 -10.10 5.23 8.76
CA GLN A 249 -9.14 4.36 8.08
C GLN A 249 -9.83 3.52 7.00
N ALA A 250 -11.01 2.96 7.28
CA ALA A 250 -11.79 2.20 6.31
C ALA A 250 -12.25 3.09 5.13
N HIS A 251 -12.77 4.28 5.42
CA HIS A 251 -13.13 5.27 4.40
C HIS A 251 -11.91 5.65 3.54
N LEU A 252 -10.75 5.95 4.16
CA LEU A 252 -9.52 6.25 3.42
C LEU A 252 -9.06 5.08 2.56
N LEU A 253 -9.08 3.85 3.10
CA LEU A 253 -8.70 2.64 2.38
C LEU A 253 -9.52 2.48 1.10
N PHE A 254 -10.82 2.77 1.20
CA PHE A 254 -11.70 2.76 0.06
C PHE A 254 -11.36 3.86 -0.96
N ILE A 255 -11.11 5.10 -0.52
CA ILE A 255 -10.69 6.17 -1.44
C ILE A 255 -9.46 5.73 -2.25
N LEU A 256 -8.49 5.10 -1.58
CA LEU A 256 -7.22 4.70 -2.16
C LEU A 256 -7.34 3.50 -3.12
N PHE A 257 -8.19 2.50 -2.81
CA PHE A 257 -8.19 1.19 -3.48
C PHE A 257 -9.56 0.68 -3.96
N GLY A 258 -10.65 1.39 -3.65
CA GLY A 258 -11.99 1.04 -4.10
C GLY A 258 -12.13 1.05 -5.63
N PRO A 259 -13.18 0.46 -6.19
CA PRO A 259 -13.44 0.45 -7.62
C PRO A 259 -13.58 1.87 -8.17
N LEU A 260 -12.97 2.11 -9.34
CA LEU A 260 -13.13 3.34 -10.11
C LEU A 260 -14.04 3.06 -11.31
N LEU A 261 -15.02 3.93 -11.50
CA LEU A 261 -15.86 3.99 -12.69
C LEU A 261 -15.09 4.60 -13.86
N HIS A 262 -15.59 4.41 -15.08
CA HIS A 262 -14.95 4.92 -16.30
C HIS A 262 -14.74 6.44 -16.30
N GLU A 263 -15.54 7.18 -15.53
CA GLU A 263 -15.44 8.64 -15.37
C GLU A 263 -14.40 9.08 -14.33
N GLY A 264 -13.66 8.15 -13.71
CA GLY A 264 -12.71 8.46 -12.63
C GLY A 264 -13.38 8.73 -11.28
N VAL A 265 -14.65 8.35 -11.13
CA VAL A 265 -15.41 8.46 -9.88
C VAL A 265 -15.32 7.15 -9.09
N LEU A 266 -15.25 7.23 -7.77
CA LEU A 266 -15.28 6.05 -6.91
C LEU A 266 -16.70 5.44 -6.89
N GLY A 267 -16.77 4.12 -7.08
CA GLY A 267 -18.03 3.36 -7.13
C GLY A 267 -18.67 3.12 -5.76
N TRP A 268 -18.96 4.18 -5.02
CA TRP A 268 -19.57 4.12 -3.69
C TRP A 268 -21.01 3.58 -3.72
N GLU A 269 -21.83 4.08 -4.66
CA GLU A 269 -23.24 3.69 -4.81
C GLU A 269 -23.36 2.25 -5.31
N ASP A 270 -22.55 1.89 -6.33
CA ASP A 270 -22.54 0.54 -6.90
C ASP A 270 -22.25 -0.58 -5.88
N LEU A 271 -21.53 -0.26 -4.79
CA LEU A 271 -21.25 -1.23 -3.73
C LEU A 271 -22.45 -1.58 -2.88
N VAL A 272 -23.36 -0.64 -2.72
CA VAL A 272 -24.57 -0.75 -1.91
C VAL A 272 -25.69 -1.34 -2.78
N ASP A 273 -25.81 -0.87 -4.01
CA ASP A 273 -26.99 -1.12 -4.83
C ASP A 273 -26.92 -2.44 -5.63
N ARG A 274 -25.73 -2.91 -6.01
CA ARG A 274 -25.62 -4.09 -6.90
C ARG A 274 -24.36 -4.93 -6.72
N GLY A 275 -24.38 -6.12 -7.31
CA GLY A 275 -23.20 -6.97 -7.43
C GLY A 275 -22.17 -6.41 -8.41
N LEU A 276 -20.93 -6.24 -7.96
CA LEU A 276 -19.81 -5.79 -8.79
C LEU A 276 -19.12 -6.96 -9.50
N PRO A 277 -18.48 -6.72 -10.67
CA PRO A 277 -17.71 -7.74 -11.35
C PRO A 277 -16.48 -8.16 -10.52
N HIS A 278 -16.04 -9.41 -10.74
CA HIS A 278 -14.93 -10.04 -10.03
C HIS A 278 -13.68 -9.13 -9.86
N SER A 279 -13.27 -8.46 -10.92
CA SER A 279 -12.05 -7.64 -10.96
C SER A 279 -12.15 -6.32 -10.19
N ALA A 280 -13.35 -5.83 -9.89
CA ALA A 280 -13.57 -4.50 -9.33
C ALA A 280 -12.95 -4.31 -7.94
N LEU A 281 -12.93 -5.38 -7.12
CA LEU A 281 -12.46 -5.35 -5.73
C LEU A 281 -11.02 -5.88 -5.57
N TRP A 282 -10.33 -6.18 -6.67
CA TRP A 282 -9.02 -6.82 -6.63
C TRP A 282 -7.93 -5.97 -5.98
N ASP A 283 -7.89 -4.68 -6.29
CA ASP A 283 -6.91 -3.75 -5.70
C ASP A 283 -7.15 -3.56 -4.20
N LEU A 284 -8.42 -3.52 -3.78
CA LEU A 284 -8.82 -3.45 -2.38
C LEU A 284 -8.43 -4.73 -1.62
N ALA A 285 -8.70 -5.89 -2.18
CA ALA A 285 -8.31 -7.18 -1.59
C ALA A 285 -6.79 -7.30 -1.44
N LYS A 286 -6.02 -6.93 -2.48
CA LYS A 286 -4.55 -6.90 -2.42
C LYS A 286 -4.03 -5.99 -1.32
N CYS A 287 -4.68 -4.84 -1.14
CA CYS A 287 -4.33 -3.89 -0.10
C CYS A 287 -4.56 -4.44 1.30
N ILE A 288 -5.72 -5.06 1.54
CA ILE A 288 -6.03 -5.72 2.81
C ILE A 288 -5.05 -6.86 3.08
N LEU A 289 -4.71 -7.65 2.06
CA LEU A 289 -3.70 -8.71 2.15
C LEU A 289 -2.32 -8.16 2.52
N MET A 290 -1.90 -7.05 1.91
CA MET A 290 -0.65 -6.36 2.25
C MET A 290 -0.64 -5.88 3.71
N LEU A 291 -1.77 -5.37 4.22
CA LEU A 291 -1.92 -5.01 5.63
C LEU A 291 -1.90 -6.22 6.57
N SER A 292 -2.42 -7.37 6.12
CA SER A 292 -2.42 -8.63 6.89
C SER A 292 -1.07 -9.37 6.87
N GLY A 293 -0.12 -8.92 6.04
CA GLY A 293 1.18 -9.54 5.86
C GLY A 293 2.03 -9.59 7.13
N THR A 294 2.94 -10.58 7.19
CA THR A 294 3.78 -10.93 8.36
C THR A 294 4.83 -9.90 8.76
N LEU A 295 4.98 -8.79 8.03
CA LEU A 295 5.90 -7.74 8.44
C LEU A 295 5.32 -7.02 9.66
N GLN A 296 6.05 -7.15 10.77
CA GLN A 296 5.73 -6.49 12.04
C GLN A 296 6.00 -4.98 11.95
N VAL A 297 5.17 -4.25 11.22
CA VAL A 297 5.08 -2.81 11.41
C VAL A 297 4.55 -2.59 12.83
N LYS A 298 5.35 -1.94 13.69
CA LYS A 298 4.98 -1.73 15.10
C LYS A 298 3.63 -1.01 15.20
N GLY A 299 2.67 -1.66 15.87
CA GLY A 299 1.34 -1.12 16.13
C GLY A 299 0.25 -1.63 15.18
N TRP A 300 0.55 -2.54 14.26
CA TRP A 300 -0.43 -3.19 13.40
C TRP A 300 -0.65 -4.64 13.80
N SER A 301 -1.91 -5.07 13.92
CA SER A 301 -2.29 -6.44 14.31
C SER A 301 -3.33 -7.02 13.36
N THR A 302 -3.49 -8.35 13.36
CA THR A 302 -4.57 -9.02 12.63
C THR A 302 -5.94 -8.48 13.05
N ASP A 303 -6.13 -8.20 14.34
CA ASP A 303 -7.38 -7.63 14.86
C ASP A 303 -7.64 -6.23 14.29
N SER A 304 -6.61 -5.40 14.12
CA SER A 304 -6.73 -4.08 13.49
C SER A 304 -7.23 -4.19 12.04
N VAL A 305 -6.72 -5.17 11.28
CA VAL A 305 -7.18 -5.41 9.90
C VAL A 305 -8.64 -5.87 9.90
N LEU A 306 -9.03 -6.75 10.82
CA LEU A 306 -10.41 -7.21 10.93
C LEU A 306 -11.36 -6.06 11.29
N SER A 307 -11.00 -5.21 12.24
CA SER A 307 -11.82 -4.04 12.60
C SER A 307 -11.98 -3.06 11.43
N ILE A 308 -10.92 -2.81 10.66
CA ILE A 308 -11.02 -1.96 9.45
C ILE A 308 -11.93 -2.62 8.41
N LEU A 309 -11.82 -3.93 8.23
CA LEU A 309 -12.67 -4.68 7.30
C LEU A 309 -14.15 -4.63 7.73
N GLU A 310 -14.44 -4.73 9.03
CA GLU A 310 -15.80 -4.57 9.57
C GLU A 310 -16.38 -3.17 9.30
N GLU A 311 -15.58 -2.11 9.49
CA GLU A 311 -16.02 -0.75 9.18
C GLU A 311 -16.16 -0.53 7.66
N LEU A 312 -15.28 -1.13 6.86
CA LEU A 312 -15.26 -0.95 5.41
C LEU A 312 -16.54 -1.46 4.75
N ILE A 313 -17.03 -2.62 5.15
CA ILE A 313 -18.21 -3.25 4.55
C ILE A 313 -19.55 -2.58 4.94
N VAL A 314 -19.50 -1.54 5.78
CA VAL A 314 -20.67 -0.76 6.20
C VAL A 314 -20.60 0.72 5.82
N ILE A 315 -19.55 1.16 5.12
CA ILE A 315 -19.37 2.55 4.66
C ILE A 315 -19.52 2.62 3.13
N PRO A 316 -20.32 3.55 2.56
CA PRO A 316 -21.13 4.57 3.24
C PRO A 316 -22.40 4.01 3.90
N GLN A 317 -22.82 2.84 3.46
CA GLN A 317 -23.94 2.04 3.96
C GLN A 317 -23.53 0.57 3.88
N PRO A 318 -24.27 -0.36 4.53
CA PRO A 318 -24.04 -1.80 4.37
C PRO A 318 -23.90 -2.18 2.90
N TRP A 319 -22.78 -2.79 2.54
CA TRP A 319 -22.53 -3.22 1.18
C TRP A 319 -23.49 -4.33 0.78
N TYR A 320 -23.77 -4.41 -0.51
CA TYR A 320 -24.42 -5.55 -1.11
C TYR A 320 -23.65 -6.83 -0.73
N LEU A 321 -24.36 -7.83 -0.19
CA LEU A 321 -23.71 -9.00 0.44
C LEU A 321 -22.85 -9.80 -0.53
N GLU A 322 -23.19 -9.81 -1.83
CA GLU A 322 -22.36 -10.41 -2.87
C GLU A 322 -20.97 -9.74 -2.95
N ASN A 323 -20.89 -8.42 -2.76
CA ASN A 323 -19.63 -7.66 -2.77
C ASN A 323 -18.79 -7.97 -1.52
N VAL A 324 -19.42 -8.12 -0.35
CA VAL A 324 -18.75 -8.55 0.88
C VAL A 324 -18.16 -9.94 0.71
N ALA A 325 -18.97 -10.90 0.23
CA ALA A 325 -18.54 -12.27 -0.03
C ALA A 325 -17.38 -12.30 -1.05
N ARG A 326 -17.50 -11.54 -2.15
CA ARG A 326 -16.45 -11.42 -3.16
C ARG A 326 -15.17 -10.85 -2.58
N LEU A 327 -15.21 -9.76 -1.82
CA LEU A 327 -14.02 -9.22 -1.16
C LEU A 327 -13.32 -10.27 -0.28
N LEU A 328 -14.09 -11.02 0.52
CA LEU A 328 -13.55 -12.07 1.39
C LEU A 328 -12.90 -13.21 0.60
N VAL A 329 -13.53 -13.66 -0.50
CA VAL A 329 -12.96 -14.68 -1.39
C VAL A 329 -11.64 -14.19 -2.01
N LEU A 330 -11.59 -12.94 -2.48
CA LEU A 330 -10.38 -12.34 -3.04
C LEU A 330 -9.24 -12.21 -2.00
N CYS A 331 -9.58 -11.99 -0.72
CA CYS A 331 -8.61 -11.97 0.37
C CYS A 331 -8.09 -13.37 0.77
N GLY A 332 -8.56 -14.43 0.12
CA GLY A 332 -8.07 -15.79 0.31
C GLY A 332 -8.52 -16.46 1.61
N SER A 333 -8.19 -17.74 1.74
CA SER A 333 -8.73 -18.62 2.80
C SER A 333 -8.36 -18.18 4.21
N SER A 334 -7.14 -17.68 4.42
CA SER A 334 -6.66 -17.34 5.76
C SER A 334 -7.44 -16.17 6.34
N LEU A 335 -7.57 -15.06 5.61
CA LEU A 335 -8.27 -13.88 6.10
C LEU A 335 -9.78 -14.11 6.14
N CYS A 336 -10.35 -14.74 5.11
CA CYS A 336 -11.77 -15.09 5.08
C CYS A 336 -12.16 -15.96 6.29
N TYR A 337 -11.38 -17.02 6.58
CA TYR A 337 -11.58 -17.83 7.77
C TYR A 337 -11.47 -17.01 9.06
N THR A 338 -10.42 -16.19 9.20
CA THR A 338 -10.20 -15.43 10.44
C THR A 338 -11.34 -14.45 10.71
N PHE A 339 -11.84 -13.77 9.66
CA PHE A 339 -12.98 -12.87 9.74
C PHE A 339 -14.26 -13.60 10.20
N LEU A 340 -14.61 -14.71 9.54
CA LEU A 340 -15.81 -15.48 9.88
C LEU A 340 -15.69 -16.16 11.24
N ALA A 341 -14.51 -16.66 11.62
CA ALA A 341 -14.25 -17.27 12.91
C ALA A 341 -14.39 -16.24 14.04
N SER A 342 -13.88 -15.02 13.87
CA SER A 342 -14.06 -13.93 14.83
C SER A 342 -15.55 -13.61 15.04
N LYS A 343 -16.34 -13.58 13.96
CA LYS A 343 -17.79 -13.35 14.02
C LYS A 343 -18.53 -14.50 14.72
N ALA A 344 -18.15 -15.74 14.43
CA ALA A 344 -18.69 -16.94 15.07
C ALA A 344 -18.42 -16.98 16.58
N LEU A 345 -17.20 -16.62 17.02
CA LEU A 345 -16.84 -16.52 18.44
C LEU A 345 -17.65 -15.44 19.18
N ASN A 346 -18.11 -14.42 18.47
CA ASN A 346 -19.00 -13.38 18.99
C ASN A 346 -20.50 -13.75 18.91
N GLY A 347 -20.84 -14.99 18.57
CA GLY A 347 -22.22 -15.48 18.52
C GLY A 347 -23.06 -14.97 17.36
N ARG A 348 -22.46 -14.36 16.33
CA ARG A 348 -23.17 -13.77 15.18
C ARG A 348 -23.50 -14.82 14.11
N LEU A 349 -24.25 -15.86 14.48
CA LEU A 349 -24.52 -17.02 13.62
C LEU A 349 -25.34 -16.67 12.36
N ASP A 350 -26.30 -15.76 12.46
CA ASP A 350 -27.11 -15.33 11.30
C ASP A 350 -26.26 -14.61 10.26
N GLU A 351 -25.42 -13.66 10.71
CA GLU A 351 -24.53 -12.89 9.84
C GLU A 351 -23.55 -13.81 9.10
N ILE A 352 -22.88 -14.72 9.81
CA ILE A 352 -21.93 -15.64 9.17
C ILE A 352 -22.62 -16.59 8.20
N SER A 353 -23.82 -17.10 8.55
CA SER A 353 -24.54 -18.03 7.69
C SER A 353 -24.96 -17.36 6.39
N ARG A 354 -25.46 -16.12 6.48
CA ARG A 354 -25.84 -15.33 5.31
C ARG A 354 -24.63 -15.01 4.43
N ILE A 355 -23.49 -14.64 5.02
CA ILE A 355 -22.24 -14.39 4.28
C ILE A 355 -21.75 -15.68 3.60
N ILE A 356 -21.80 -16.83 4.27
CA ILE A 356 -21.36 -18.12 3.70
C ILE A 356 -22.17 -18.48 2.46
N ILE A 357 -23.48 -18.27 2.46
CA ILE A 357 -24.33 -18.53 1.28
C ILE A 357 -23.94 -17.63 0.11
N HIS A 358 -23.66 -16.35 0.37
CA HIS A 358 -23.17 -15.43 -0.66
C HIS A 358 -21.76 -15.80 -1.13
N ILE A 359 -20.90 -16.35 -0.27
CA ILE A 359 -19.59 -16.90 -0.67
C ILE A 359 -19.78 -18.10 -1.61
N ILE A 360 -20.74 -18.98 -1.34
CA ILE A 360 -21.07 -20.15 -2.17
C ILE A 360 -21.58 -19.70 -3.55
N LEU A 361 -22.47 -18.71 -3.57
CA LEU A 361 -22.96 -18.07 -4.79
C LEU A 361 -21.79 -17.47 -5.61
N VAL A 362 -20.95 -16.65 -4.97
CA VAL A 362 -19.79 -16.01 -5.62
C VAL A 362 -18.80 -17.06 -6.12
N CYS A 363 -18.60 -18.17 -5.40
CA CYS A 363 -17.71 -19.23 -5.85
C CYS A 363 -18.18 -19.81 -7.20
N GLU A 364 -19.48 -20.06 -7.36
CA GLU A 364 -20.02 -20.55 -8.63
C GLU A 364 -19.95 -19.47 -9.72
N LYS A 365 -20.34 -18.22 -9.41
CA LYS A 365 -20.38 -17.10 -10.36
C LYS A 365 -18.99 -16.70 -10.89
N ASP A 366 -17.99 -16.67 -10.01
CA ASP A 366 -16.63 -16.24 -10.35
C ASP A 366 -15.70 -17.43 -10.69
N GLY A 367 -16.21 -18.67 -10.73
CA GLY A 367 -15.46 -19.85 -11.18
C GLY A 367 -14.49 -20.44 -10.14
N TYR A 368 -14.69 -20.18 -8.85
CA TYR A 368 -13.93 -20.83 -7.77
C TYR A 368 -14.43 -22.25 -7.49
N HIS A 369 -13.51 -23.13 -7.09
CA HIS A 369 -13.88 -24.50 -6.75
C HIS A 369 -14.73 -24.56 -5.49
N MET A 370 -15.93 -25.15 -5.58
CA MET A 370 -16.85 -25.35 -4.45
C MET A 370 -16.21 -26.08 -3.24
N SER A 371 -15.20 -26.92 -3.49
CA SER A 371 -14.42 -27.57 -2.42
C SER A 371 -13.76 -26.59 -1.45
N TRP A 372 -13.47 -25.36 -1.90
CA TRP A 372 -12.93 -24.30 -1.06
C TRP A 372 -13.97 -23.81 -0.05
N ALA A 373 -15.20 -23.52 -0.49
CA ALA A 373 -16.29 -23.10 0.38
C ALA A 373 -16.65 -24.18 1.41
N VAL A 374 -16.69 -25.45 1.00
CA VAL A 374 -16.95 -26.55 1.95
C VAL A 374 -15.82 -26.67 2.99
N LYS A 375 -14.55 -26.54 2.59
CA LYS A 375 -13.42 -26.54 3.54
C LYS A 375 -13.50 -25.36 4.51
N LEU A 376 -13.91 -24.18 4.05
CA LEU A 376 -14.13 -23.00 4.89
C LEU A 376 -15.19 -23.29 5.96
N VAL A 377 -16.36 -23.81 5.58
CA VAL A 377 -17.43 -24.18 6.52
C VAL A 377 -16.94 -25.22 7.52
N GLN A 378 -16.20 -26.24 7.08
CA GLN A 378 -15.60 -27.23 7.98
C GLN A 378 -14.61 -26.62 8.98
N GLN A 379 -13.81 -25.63 8.55
CA GLN A 379 -12.90 -24.92 9.44
C GLN A 379 -13.66 -24.09 10.47
N ILE A 380 -14.76 -23.45 10.08
CA ILE A 380 -15.63 -22.69 10.99
C ILE A 380 -16.33 -23.63 11.98
N CYS A 381 -16.82 -24.80 11.54
CA CYS A 381 -17.39 -25.80 12.44
C CYS A 381 -16.42 -26.21 13.56
N LYS A 382 -15.11 -26.19 13.31
CA LYS A 382 -14.08 -26.52 14.30
C LYS A 382 -13.88 -25.43 15.36
N VAL A 383 -14.38 -24.22 15.14
CA VAL A 383 -14.38 -23.14 16.14
C VAL A 383 -15.30 -23.51 17.31
N PHE A 384 -16.39 -24.23 17.05
CA PHE A 384 -17.32 -24.72 18.05
C PHE A 384 -16.77 -25.96 18.76
N SER A 385 -16.82 -25.94 20.09
CA SER A 385 -16.16 -26.94 20.92
C SER A 385 -17.03 -28.19 21.10
N SER A 386 -18.35 -28.00 21.22
CA SER A 386 -19.29 -29.08 21.48
C SER A 386 -20.03 -29.55 20.22
N ALA A 387 -20.41 -30.83 20.19
CA ALA A 387 -21.22 -31.37 19.08
C ALA A 387 -22.59 -30.67 18.94
N PRO A 388 -23.31 -30.31 20.03
CA PRO A 388 -24.52 -29.51 19.93
C PRO A 388 -24.31 -28.15 19.27
N GLU A 389 -23.27 -27.39 19.63
CA GLU A 389 -22.98 -26.09 18.98
C GLU A 389 -22.73 -26.24 17.47
N ARG A 390 -21.98 -27.27 17.08
CA ARG A 390 -21.74 -27.58 15.66
C ARG A 390 -23.03 -27.89 14.92
N PHE A 391 -23.90 -28.69 15.54
CA PHE A 391 -25.21 -29.01 14.97
C PHE A 391 -26.08 -27.75 14.84
N THR A 392 -26.13 -26.90 15.87
CA THR A 392 -26.86 -25.63 15.84
C THR A 392 -26.37 -24.70 14.72
N PHE A 393 -25.05 -24.62 14.50
CA PHE A 393 -24.49 -23.84 13.39
C PHE A 393 -24.89 -24.40 12.02
N ILE A 394 -24.78 -25.72 11.82
CA ILE A 394 -25.19 -26.36 10.56
C ILE A 394 -26.69 -26.13 10.32
N GLN A 395 -27.53 -26.30 11.35
CA GLN A 395 -28.96 -26.06 11.26
C GLN A 395 -29.28 -24.60 10.89
N HIS A 396 -28.57 -23.63 11.48
CA HIS A 396 -28.72 -22.21 11.08
C HIS A 396 -28.33 -21.98 9.63
N LEU A 397 -27.24 -22.61 9.16
CA LEU A 397 -26.80 -22.48 7.78
C LEU A 397 -27.87 -22.99 6.79
N GLU A 398 -28.46 -24.16 7.07
CA GLU A 398 -29.53 -24.75 6.25
C GLU A 398 -30.82 -23.90 6.27
N ASN A 399 -31.20 -23.39 7.44
CA ASN A 399 -32.35 -22.48 7.56
C ASN A 399 -32.11 -21.21 6.73
N MET A 400 -30.91 -20.64 6.83
CA MET A 400 -30.53 -19.43 6.10
C MET A 400 -30.48 -19.66 4.58
N PHE A 401 -30.11 -20.86 4.11
CA PHE A 401 -30.24 -21.21 2.69
C PHE A 401 -31.70 -21.09 2.23
N SER A 402 -32.65 -21.57 3.03
CA SER A 402 -34.07 -21.48 2.72
C SER A 402 -34.56 -20.03 2.72
N GLU A 403 -34.09 -19.20 3.65
CA GLU A 403 -34.42 -17.77 3.72
C GLU A 403 -33.88 -16.99 2.52
N VAL A 404 -32.58 -17.09 2.24
CA VAL A 404 -31.96 -16.39 1.09
C VAL A 404 -32.57 -16.85 -0.23
N THR A 405 -32.81 -18.16 -0.39
CA THR A 405 -33.48 -18.68 -1.60
C THR A 405 -34.87 -18.07 -1.78
N ARG A 406 -35.63 -17.91 -0.70
CA ARG A 406 -36.95 -17.27 -0.72
C ARG A 406 -36.84 -15.79 -1.10
N GLU A 407 -35.91 -15.05 -0.51
CA GLU A 407 -35.67 -13.64 -0.84
C GLU A 407 -35.37 -13.43 -2.33
N PHE A 408 -34.49 -14.26 -2.91
CA PHE A 408 -34.18 -14.20 -4.34
C PHE A 408 -35.38 -14.58 -5.21
N TYR A 409 -36.16 -15.60 -4.82
CA TYR A 409 -37.37 -15.98 -5.52
C TYR A 409 -38.41 -14.86 -5.52
N GLU A 410 -38.71 -14.29 -4.35
CA GLU A 410 -39.66 -13.18 -4.20
C GLU A 410 -39.22 -11.96 -5.02
N SER A 411 -37.93 -11.62 -4.97
CA SER A 411 -37.37 -10.53 -5.77
C SER A 411 -37.47 -10.80 -7.27
N SER A 412 -37.29 -12.05 -7.71
CA SER A 412 -37.42 -12.43 -9.14
C SER A 412 -38.87 -12.41 -9.64
N VAL A 413 -39.85 -12.64 -8.76
CA VAL A 413 -41.29 -12.67 -9.10
C VAL A 413 -41.91 -11.28 -9.04
N ALA A 414 -41.38 -10.38 -8.21
CA ALA A 414 -41.92 -9.03 -8.01
C ALA A 414 -41.46 -7.99 -9.06
N GLY A 415 -40.48 -8.30 -9.90
CA GLY A 415 -39.90 -7.37 -10.87
C GLY A 415 -40.75 -7.14 -12.13
N ASN A 416 -40.57 -5.98 -12.79
CA ASN A 416 -41.20 -5.61 -14.06
C ASN A 416 -40.13 -5.39 -15.16
N ASN A 417 -40.03 -6.37 -16.05
CA ASN A 417 -39.65 -6.36 -17.48
C ASN A 417 -38.18 -6.23 -17.92
N PHE A 418 -37.18 -5.92 -17.08
CA PHE A 418 -35.76 -6.04 -17.49
C PHE A 418 -34.75 -6.45 -16.39
N GLU A 419 -34.83 -5.89 -15.18
CA GLU A 419 -34.02 -6.33 -14.01
C GLU A 419 -34.35 -7.78 -13.59
N ASP A 420 -35.52 -8.26 -13.99
CA ASP A 420 -36.03 -9.61 -13.74
C ASP A 420 -35.13 -10.70 -14.30
N ARG A 421 -34.49 -10.47 -15.46
CA ARG A 421 -33.63 -11.49 -16.09
C ARG A 421 -32.34 -11.71 -15.32
N GLU A 422 -31.68 -10.65 -14.87
CA GLU A 422 -30.42 -10.76 -14.12
C GLU A 422 -30.68 -11.31 -12.72
N THR A 423 -31.78 -10.89 -12.09
CA THR A 423 -32.22 -11.39 -10.78
C THR A 423 -32.59 -12.87 -10.86
N PHE A 424 -33.37 -13.27 -11.87
CA PHE A 424 -33.71 -14.67 -12.10
C PHE A 424 -32.49 -15.53 -12.45
N GLN A 425 -31.57 -15.02 -13.29
CA GLN A 425 -30.33 -15.71 -13.58
C GLN A 425 -29.49 -15.91 -12.31
N THR A 426 -29.38 -14.89 -11.46
CA THR A 426 -28.67 -14.99 -10.18
C THR A 426 -29.34 -16.00 -9.25
N PHE A 427 -30.67 -16.05 -9.23
CA PHE A 427 -31.43 -17.07 -8.51
C PHE A 427 -31.13 -18.49 -9.03
N CYS A 428 -31.10 -18.71 -10.35
CA CYS A 428 -30.70 -20.01 -10.91
C CYS A 428 -29.27 -20.40 -10.48
N ILE A 429 -28.33 -19.46 -10.51
CA ILE A 429 -26.94 -19.69 -10.06
C ILE A 429 -26.93 -20.03 -8.56
N LEU A 430 -27.76 -19.38 -7.74
CA LEU A 430 -27.89 -19.71 -6.32
C LEU A 430 -28.33 -21.16 -6.12
N LEU A 431 -29.37 -21.61 -6.85
CA LEU A 431 -29.85 -23.00 -6.76
C LEU A 431 -28.78 -24.02 -7.19
N ASP A 432 -28.08 -23.76 -8.29
CA ASP A 432 -26.98 -24.60 -8.76
C ASP A 432 -25.82 -24.64 -7.77
N SER A 433 -25.43 -23.48 -7.24
CA SER A 433 -24.37 -23.36 -6.24
C SER A 433 -24.72 -24.11 -4.95
N SER A 434 -25.98 -24.04 -4.52
CA SER A 434 -26.51 -24.79 -3.38
C SER A 434 -26.44 -26.29 -3.62
N ALA A 435 -26.96 -26.79 -4.75
CA ALA A 435 -26.91 -28.22 -5.08
C ALA A 435 -25.47 -28.76 -5.10
N ARG A 436 -24.54 -28.02 -5.69
CA ARG A 436 -23.11 -28.38 -5.74
C ARG A 436 -22.45 -28.34 -4.37
N PHE A 437 -22.75 -27.33 -3.56
CA PHE A 437 -22.24 -27.22 -2.20
C PHE A 437 -22.67 -28.43 -1.36
N HIS A 438 -23.98 -28.74 -1.31
CA HIS A 438 -24.50 -29.85 -0.52
C HIS A 438 -23.98 -31.21 -1.02
N THR A 439 -23.92 -31.42 -2.33
CA THR A 439 -23.32 -32.64 -2.92
C THR A 439 -21.87 -32.80 -2.46
N LYS A 440 -21.08 -31.72 -2.48
CA LYS A 440 -19.68 -31.76 -2.09
C LYS A 440 -19.49 -31.91 -0.58
N LEU A 441 -20.36 -31.31 0.22
CA LEU A 441 -20.41 -31.45 1.67
C LEU A 441 -20.68 -32.91 2.06
N LEU A 442 -21.71 -33.54 1.47
CA LEU A 442 -22.05 -34.95 1.69
C LEU A 442 -20.91 -35.88 1.28
N HIS A 443 -20.31 -35.69 0.10
CA HIS A 443 -19.16 -36.46 -0.34
C HIS A 443 -17.95 -36.37 0.60
N MET A 444 -17.81 -35.29 1.37
CA MET A 444 -16.74 -35.16 2.35
C MET A 444 -17.08 -35.76 3.71
N PHE A 445 -18.36 -35.99 4.04
CA PHE A 445 -18.76 -36.74 5.22
C PHE A 445 -18.78 -38.26 5.00
N LEU A 446 -18.96 -38.68 3.75
CA LEU A 446 -18.98 -40.10 3.34
C LEU A 446 -17.58 -40.66 3.03
N LYS A 447 -16.53 -39.84 3.09
CA LYS A 447 -15.13 -40.22 3.05
C LYS A 447 -14.53 -40.09 4.44
#